data_AF-A0A2X0JEA8-F1
#
_entry.id   AF-A0A2X0JEA8-F1
#
_cell.length_a   1.000
_cell.length_b   1.000
_cell.length_c   1.000
_cell.angle_alpha   90.00
_cell.angle_beta   90.00
_cell.angle_gamma   90.00
#
_symmetry.space_group_name_H-M   'P 1'
#
loop_
_entity.id
_entity.type
_entity.pdbx_description
1 polymer ?
#
loop_
_entity_poly.entity_id
_entity_poly.type
_entity_poly.pdbx_seq_one_letter_code
_entity_poly.pdbx_strand_id
1 'polypeptide(L)'
;MKQLGWKTIVATTAVAGLSSLAIAAAPSQAASRVSSSAHVHVVSETSAPAALSPAQLAALPLTNRHLTRHEMDNLAVVLGAYHDAEGNSLDVNAFISSFTKGGVFNDMVAGQSYRGQALGDVLTNMAAIFPDVHRDLKSITVNGDEVSLELAIQGTFEGPLPTPAGTLKPNGAKVNVPTADFWYLQDGKIKKFDCYVGYSDMYAQMGVNLDWAGAVAKG
;
A
#
# COMPACT_ATOMS: atom_id res chain seq x y z
N MET A 1 26.29 -11.90 32.09
CA MET A 1 25.04 -11.93 31.31
C MET A 1 24.21 -10.72 31.70
N LYS A 2 24.18 -9.68 30.85
CA LYS A 2 23.42 -8.45 31.11
C LYS A 2 21.99 -8.68 30.64
N GLN A 3 21.02 -8.59 31.56
CA GLN A 3 19.60 -8.57 31.20
C GLN A 3 19.30 -7.26 30.46
N LEU A 4 18.74 -7.35 29.26
CA LEU A 4 18.07 -6.21 28.62
C LEU A 4 16.73 -6.00 29.33
N GLY A 5 16.71 -5.08 30.29
CA GLY A 5 15.47 -4.59 30.88
C GLY A 5 14.79 -3.60 29.93
N TRP A 6 13.69 -4.02 29.30
CA TRP A 6 12.77 -3.08 28.66
C TRP A 6 11.99 -2.35 29.76
N LYS A 7 12.36 -1.10 30.03
CA LYS A 7 11.55 -0.22 30.87
C LYS A 7 10.30 0.17 30.07
N THR A 8 9.13 -0.17 30.61
CA THR A 8 7.83 0.29 30.15
C THR A 8 7.81 1.82 30.17
N ILE A 9 7.74 2.45 28.99
CA ILE A 9 7.55 3.89 28.88
C ILE A 9 6.05 4.14 29.05
N VAL A 10 5.69 4.75 30.18
CA VAL A 10 4.38 5.38 30.37
C VAL A 10 4.32 6.57 29.43
N ALA A 11 3.42 6.53 28.46
CA ALA A 11 3.19 7.62 27.53
C ALA A 11 2.53 8.79 28.28
N THR A 12 3.28 9.84 28.56
CA THR A 12 2.73 11.15 28.91
C THR A 12 2.28 11.82 27.62
N THR A 13 0.97 11.91 27.43
CA THR A 13 0.33 12.55 26.28
C THR A 13 0.59 14.06 26.32
N ALA A 14 1.58 14.53 25.55
CA ALA A 14 1.66 15.91 25.11
C ALA A 14 1.27 15.93 23.63
N VAL A 15 -0.02 16.17 23.36
CA VAL A 15 -0.53 16.40 22.01
C VAL A 15 -0.10 17.80 21.59
N ALA A 16 1.08 17.91 20.97
CA ALA A 16 1.40 19.00 20.06
C ALA A 16 1.18 18.47 18.65
N GLY A 17 0.00 18.78 18.09
CA GLY A 17 -0.44 18.29 16.79
C GLY A 17 0.45 18.78 15.66
N LEU A 18 1.15 17.85 15.02
CA LEU A 18 1.57 17.99 13.63
C LEU A 18 0.57 17.20 12.79
N SER A 19 -0.40 17.93 12.26
CA SER A 19 -1.40 17.44 11.32
C SER A 19 -0.69 16.86 10.10
N SER A 20 -0.72 15.54 9.96
CA SER A 20 -0.24 14.81 8.80
C SER A 20 -1.02 15.24 7.55
N LEU A 21 -0.39 16.08 6.72
CA LEU A 21 -0.84 16.36 5.35
C LEU A 21 -0.56 15.13 4.49
N ALA A 22 -1.37 14.09 4.66
CA ALA A 22 -1.71 13.29 3.51
C ALA A 22 -2.96 13.89 2.90
N ILE A 23 -2.87 14.23 1.62
CA ILE A 23 -4.05 14.52 0.83
C ILE A 23 -4.72 13.16 0.64
N ALA A 24 -5.60 12.80 1.57
CA ALA A 24 -6.59 11.78 1.32
C ALA A 24 -7.38 12.26 0.10
N ALA A 25 -7.34 11.48 -0.99
CA ALA A 25 -8.32 11.65 -2.07
C ALA A 25 -9.69 11.72 -1.40
N ALA A 26 -10.40 12.83 -1.59
CA ALA A 26 -11.64 13.10 -0.88
C ALA A 26 -12.62 11.92 -1.05
N PRO A 27 -13.30 11.47 0.01
CA PRO A 27 -14.27 10.40 -0.11
C PRO A 27 -15.44 10.92 -0.95
N SER A 28 -15.63 10.37 -2.15
CA SER A 28 -16.86 10.58 -2.91
C SER A 28 -18.00 9.85 -2.20
N GLN A 29 -18.66 10.52 -1.26
CA GLN A 29 -19.97 10.09 -0.76
C GLN A 29 -21.06 10.71 -1.62
N ALA A 30 -21.72 9.89 -2.45
CA ALA A 30 -23.18 9.83 -2.61
C ALA A 30 -23.59 8.88 -3.75
N ALA A 31 -24.25 7.76 -3.43
CA ALA A 31 -25.55 7.37 -3.99
C ALA A 31 -26.00 6.01 -3.42
N SER A 32 -27.20 6.01 -2.83
CA SER A 32 -27.86 4.80 -2.32
C SER A 32 -28.65 4.07 -3.42
N ARG A 33 -28.61 2.73 -3.34
CA ARG A 33 -29.49 1.66 -3.85
C ARG A 33 -30.42 1.93 -5.05
N VAL A 34 -30.30 1.06 -6.04
CA VAL A 34 -31.45 0.39 -6.69
C VAL A 34 -31.19 -1.12 -6.74
N SER A 35 -32.15 -1.89 -6.24
CA SER A 35 -32.18 -3.35 -6.34
C SER A 35 -32.44 -3.78 -7.78
N SER A 36 -31.71 -4.77 -8.28
CA SER A 36 -32.25 -5.68 -9.30
C SER A 36 -31.64 -7.06 -9.14
N SER A 37 -32.53 -8.05 -9.05
CA SER A 37 -32.24 -9.47 -8.94
C SER A 37 -31.84 -10.00 -10.31
N ALA A 38 -30.64 -10.57 -10.43
CA ALA A 38 -30.33 -11.54 -11.48
C ALA A 38 -29.19 -12.48 -11.07
N HIS A 39 -29.54 -13.76 -10.95
CA HIS A 39 -28.73 -14.97 -11.07
C HIS A 39 -27.31 -14.99 -10.49
N VAL A 40 -27.19 -15.71 -9.36
CA VAL A 40 -25.93 -16.19 -8.78
C VAL A 40 -25.22 -17.09 -9.78
N HIS A 41 -24.16 -16.60 -10.41
CA HIS A 41 -23.13 -17.44 -10.98
C HIS A 41 -22.16 -17.79 -9.85
N VAL A 42 -22.08 -19.08 -9.52
CA VAL A 42 -21.12 -19.60 -8.55
C VAL A 42 -19.72 -19.33 -9.13
N VAL A 43 -19.03 -18.33 -8.60
CA VAL A 43 -17.63 -18.10 -8.91
C VAL A 43 -16.83 -19.22 -8.25
N SER A 44 -16.20 -20.02 -9.10
CA SER A 44 -15.23 -21.05 -8.76
C SER A 44 -14.19 -20.53 -7.76
N GLU A 45 -13.76 -21.45 -6.89
CA GLU A 45 -12.69 -21.27 -5.91
C GLU A 45 -11.54 -20.45 -6.49
N THR A 46 -11.20 -19.34 -5.81
CA THR A 46 -9.97 -18.58 -6.05
C THR A 46 -8.79 -19.55 -6.03
N SER A 47 -8.21 -19.81 -7.20
CA SER A 47 -6.96 -20.54 -7.34
C SER A 47 -5.91 -19.86 -6.46
N ALA A 48 -5.27 -20.60 -5.57
CA ALA A 48 -4.08 -20.11 -4.88
C ALA A 48 -3.05 -19.64 -5.92
N PRO A 49 -2.27 -18.59 -5.64
CA PRO A 49 -1.23 -18.15 -6.56
C PRO A 49 -0.29 -19.32 -6.89
N ALA A 50 0.19 -19.36 -8.13
CA ALA A 50 1.12 -20.40 -8.55
C ALA A 50 2.37 -20.38 -7.65
N ALA A 51 2.81 -21.55 -7.22
CA ALA A 51 3.97 -21.68 -6.34
C ALA A 51 5.22 -21.07 -6.99
N LEU A 52 5.99 -20.31 -6.20
CA LEU A 52 7.23 -19.69 -6.67
C LEU A 52 8.26 -20.76 -7.06
N SER A 53 8.82 -20.63 -8.26
CA SER A 53 9.94 -21.47 -8.70
C SER A 53 11.24 -21.11 -7.96
N PRO A 54 12.22 -22.04 -7.89
CA PRO A 54 13.54 -21.74 -7.31
C PRO A 54 14.25 -20.55 -7.97
N ALA A 55 14.08 -20.38 -9.28
CA ALA A 55 14.69 -19.26 -10.02
C ALA A 55 14.06 -17.92 -9.63
N GLN A 56 12.73 -17.86 -9.48
CA GLN A 56 12.04 -16.66 -9.00
C GLN A 56 12.47 -16.30 -7.58
N LEU A 57 12.53 -17.28 -6.67
CA LEU A 57 12.99 -17.06 -5.30
C LEU A 57 14.45 -16.55 -5.24
N ALA A 58 15.33 -17.08 -6.09
CA ALA A 58 16.72 -16.65 -6.17
C ALA A 58 16.87 -15.21 -6.67
N ALA A 59 15.95 -14.72 -7.50
CA ALA A 59 15.95 -13.36 -8.03
C ALA A 59 15.43 -12.32 -7.02
N LEU A 60 14.72 -12.75 -5.97
CA LEU A 60 14.16 -11.83 -4.98
C LEU A 60 15.21 -11.35 -3.97
N PRO A 61 15.09 -10.10 -3.48
CA PRO A 61 15.97 -9.54 -2.45
C PRO A 61 15.57 -10.03 -1.05
N LEU A 62 15.50 -11.36 -0.86
CA LEU A 62 15.19 -11.97 0.42
C LEU A 62 16.33 -11.77 1.43
N THR A 63 15.99 -11.34 2.64
CA THR A 63 16.92 -11.25 3.78
C THR A 63 17.14 -12.62 4.43
N ASN A 64 16.13 -13.49 4.39
CA ASN A 64 16.19 -14.88 4.81
C ASN A 64 16.01 -15.84 3.63
N ARG A 65 16.95 -16.78 3.44
CA ARG A 65 17.04 -17.63 2.23
C ARG A 65 16.41 -19.02 2.38
N HIS A 66 16.05 -19.42 3.60
CA HIS A 66 15.47 -20.73 3.90
C HIS A 66 14.01 -20.59 4.32
N LEU A 67 13.14 -20.37 3.35
CA LEU A 67 11.70 -20.28 3.59
C LEU A 67 11.08 -21.68 3.63
N THR A 68 10.15 -21.87 4.56
CA THR A 68 9.25 -23.02 4.56
C THR A 68 8.29 -22.96 3.37
N ARG A 69 7.60 -24.07 3.07
CA ARG A 69 6.59 -24.07 2.00
C ARG A 69 5.48 -23.04 2.25
N HIS A 70 5.01 -22.98 3.49
CA HIS A 70 4.00 -22.02 3.95
C HIS A 70 4.42 -20.57 3.69
N GLU A 71 5.65 -20.23 4.05
CA GLU A 71 6.21 -18.89 3.84
C GLU A 71 6.37 -18.54 2.36
N MET A 72 6.76 -19.50 1.52
CA MET A 72 6.82 -19.29 0.07
C MET A 72 5.43 -19.07 -0.54
N ASP A 73 4.41 -19.79 -0.06
CA ASP A 73 3.04 -19.63 -0.53
C ASP A 73 2.49 -18.25 -0.10
N ASN A 74 2.76 -17.81 1.13
CA ASN A 74 2.41 -16.47 1.61
C ASN A 74 3.13 -15.36 0.83
N LEU A 75 4.43 -15.53 0.54
CA LEU A 75 5.18 -14.61 -0.28
C LEU A 75 4.61 -14.51 -1.70
N ALA A 76 4.16 -15.62 -2.28
CA ALA A 76 3.53 -15.63 -3.60
C ALA A 76 2.25 -14.78 -3.65
N VAL A 77 1.43 -14.81 -2.59
CA VAL A 77 0.24 -13.95 -2.47
C VAL A 77 0.62 -12.47 -2.49
N VAL A 78 1.64 -12.09 -1.71
CA VAL A 78 2.09 -10.69 -1.62
C VAL A 78 2.68 -10.21 -2.95
N LEU A 79 3.52 -11.01 -3.61
CA LEU A 79 4.07 -10.67 -4.92
C LEU A 79 3.00 -10.58 -6.00
N GLY A 80 1.97 -11.44 -5.94
CA GLY A 80 0.80 -11.33 -6.81
C GLY A 80 0.05 -10.01 -6.59
N ALA A 81 -0.19 -9.64 -5.33
CA ALA A 81 -0.83 -8.36 -5.00
C ALA A 81 -0.03 -7.14 -5.48
N TYR A 82 1.31 -7.18 -5.44
CA TYR A 82 2.13 -6.13 -6.05
C TYR A 82 1.98 -6.11 -7.57
N HIS A 83 2.06 -7.27 -8.23
CA HIS A 83 1.88 -7.37 -9.69
C HIS A 83 0.54 -6.78 -10.13
N ASP A 84 -0.55 -7.16 -9.46
CA ASP A 84 -1.91 -6.68 -9.76
C ASP A 84 -2.07 -5.17 -9.52
N ALA A 85 -1.15 -4.53 -8.78
CA ALA A 85 -1.15 -3.11 -8.48
C ALA A 85 -0.18 -2.28 -9.34
N GLU A 86 0.60 -2.91 -10.23
CA GLU A 86 1.47 -2.20 -11.18
C GLU A 86 0.67 -1.61 -12.33
N GLY A 87 1.14 -0.48 -12.88
CA GLY A 87 0.42 0.22 -13.94
C GLY A 87 0.19 -0.62 -15.20
N ASN A 88 1.13 -1.50 -15.54
CA ASN A 88 1.06 -2.35 -16.74
C ASN A 88 0.33 -3.69 -16.54
N SER A 89 0.03 -4.08 -15.31
CA SER A 89 -0.66 -5.33 -14.96
C SER A 89 -1.81 -5.12 -13.99
N LEU A 90 -2.36 -3.90 -13.98
CA LEU A 90 -3.41 -3.49 -13.05
C LEU A 90 -4.63 -4.43 -13.13
N ASP A 91 -4.85 -5.22 -12.09
CA ASP A 91 -6.01 -6.09 -11.94
C ASP A 91 -6.68 -5.85 -10.58
N VAL A 92 -7.65 -4.95 -10.59
CA VAL A 92 -8.40 -4.55 -9.40
C VAL A 92 -9.13 -5.74 -8.77
N ASN A 93 -9.67 -6.65 -9.58
CA ASN A 93 -10.48 -7.76 -9.06
C ASN A 93 -9.58 -8.83 -8.42
N ALA A 94 -8.44 -9.13 -9.03
CA ALA A 94 -7.44 -10.03 -8.46
C ALA A 94 -6.89 -9.47 -7.15
N PHE A 95 -6.54 -8.17 -7.13
CA PHE A 95 -6.09 -7.51 -5.91
C PHE A 95 -7.13 -7.58 -4.80
N ILE A 96 -8.39 -7.21 -5.05
CA ILE A 96 -9.47 -7.32 -4.03
C ILE A 96 -9.64 -8.77 -3.56
N SER A 97 -9.57 -9.73 -4.48
CA SER A 97 -9.79 -11.16 -4.19
C SER A 97 -8.66 -11.79 -3.39
N SER A 98 -7.47 -11.18 -3.39
CA SER A 98 -6.32 -11.61 -2.57
C SER A 98 -6.53 -11.37 -1.07
N PHE A 99 -7.46 -10.48 -0.69
CA PHE A 99 -7.78 -10.20 0.71
C PHE A 99 -8.80 -11.20 1.28
N THR A 100 -8.71 -11.45 2.58
CA THR A 100 -9.78 -12.09 3.35
C THR A 100 -11.05 -11.25 3.28
N LYS A 101 -12.23 -11.84 3.57
CA LYS A 101 -13.51 -11.10 3.58
C LYS A 101 -13.49 -9.85 4.49
N GLY A 102 -12.74 -9.91 5.59
CA GLY A 102 -12.55 -8.80 6.54
C GLY A 102 -11.20 -8.09 6.39
N GLY A 103 -10.50 -8.31 5.27
CA GLY A 103 -9.18 -7.76 5.00
C GLY A 103 -9.17 -6.24 5.02
N VAL A 104 -8.01 -5.67 5.33
CA VAL A 104 -7.80 -4.22 5.35
C VAL A 104 -6.49 -3.84 4.73
N PHE A 105 -6.50 -2.75 4.00
CA PHE A 105 -5.31 -2.00 3.67
C PHE A 105 -5.33 -0.68 4.46
N ASN A 106 -4.31 -0.43 5.27
CA ASN A 106 -4.07 0.82 5.97
C ASN A 106 -2.92 1.59 5.32
N ASP A 107 -3.23 2.78 4.83
CA ASP A 107 -2.23 3.80 4.55
C ASP A 107 -1.93 4.52 5.88
N MET A 108 -0.82 4.13 6.50
CA MET A 108 -0.47 4.53 7.85
C MET A 108 -0.07 6.00 7.94
N VAL A 109 0.49 6.56 6.87
CA VAL A 109 0.93 7.95 6.83
C VAL A 109 -0.25 8.86 6.54
N ALA A 110 -1.21 8.41 5.73
CA ALA A 110 -2.45 9.14 5.52
C ALA A 110 -3.54 8.95 6.59
N GLY A 111 -3.37 7.96 7.46
CA GLY A 111 -4.39 7.59 8.43
C GLY A 111 -5.69 7.13 7.75
N GLN A 112 -5.59 6.48 6.59
CA GLN A 112 -6.73 5.97 5.83
C GLN A 112 -6.75 4.44 5.84
N SER A 113 -7.96 3.87 5.82
CA SER A 113 -8.17 2.42 5.77
C SER A 113 -9.18 2.04 4.71
N TYR A 114 -8.88 1.01 3.92
CA TYR A 114 -9.65 0.54 2.79
C TYR A 114 -10.04 -0.93 2.97
N ARG A 115 -11.28 -1.27 2.59
CA ARG A 115 -11.88 -2.60 2.78
C ARG A 115 -12.82 -2.94 1.63
N GLY A 116 -12.92 -4.21 1.30
CA GLY A 116 -13.83 -4.67 0.24
C GLY A 116 -13.56 -3.96 -1.08
N GLN A 117 -14.60 -3.41 -1.72
CA GLN A 117 -14.46 -2.72 -3.00
C GLN A 117 -13.58 -1.46 -2.94
N ALA A 118 -13.49 -0.80 -1.77
CA ALA A 118 -12.64 0.39 -1.61
C ALA A 118 -11.13 0.09 -1.72
N LEU A 119 -10.73 -1.19 -1.66
CA LEU A 119 -9.36 -1.58 -1.99
C LEU A 119 -9.01 -1.27 -3.46
N GLY A 120 -9.99 -1.39 -4.36
CA GLY A 120 -9.81 -1.07 -5.78
C GLY A 120 -9.63 0.43 -6.06
N ASP A 121 -10.18 1.29 -5.21
CA ASP A 121 -10.01 2.73 -5.32
C ASP A 121 -8.54 3.13 -5.15
N VAL A 122 -7.78 2.42 -4.30
CA VAL A 122 -6.37 2.75 -4.10
C VAL A 122 -5.54 2.49 -5.36
N LEU A 123 -5.78 1.34 -6.00
CA LEU A 123 -5.12 0.95 -7.24
C LEU A 123 -5.46 1.91 -8.38
N THR A 124 -6.75 2.17 -8.58
CA THR A 124 -7.20 3.03 -9.69
C THR A 124 -6.78 4.48 -9.49
N ASN A 125 -6.80 5.02 -8.26
CA ASN A 125 -6.33 6.37 -7.97
C ASN A 125 -4.81 6.49 -8.19
N MET A 126 -4.03 5.51 -7.74
CA MET A 126 -2.57 5.53 -7.95
C MET A 126 -2.22 5.46 -9.43
N ALA A 127 -2.84 4.54 -10.19
CA ALA A 127 -2.61 4.41 -11.63
C ALA A 127 -3.14 5.63 -12.43
N ALA A 128 -4.18 6.31 -11.94
CA ALA A 128 -4.66 7.54 -12.56
C ALA A 128 -3.63 8.67 -12.44
N ILE A 129 -2.90 8.77 -11.31
CA ILE A 129 -1.87 9.79 -11.07
C ILE A 129 -0.54 9.41 -11.74
N PHE A 130 -0.17 8.14 -11.64
CA PHE A 130 1.07 7.55 -12.16
C PHE A 130 0.74 6.32 -13.04
N PRO A 131 0.43 6.48 -14.33
CA PRO A 131 0.04 5.37 -15.21
C PRO A 131 1.12 4.28 -15.35
N ASP A 132 2.39 4.64 -15.15
CA ASP A 132 3.57 3.77 -15.16
C ASP A 132 4.02 3.36 -13.75
N VAL A 133 3.11 3.39 -12.74
CA VAL A 133 3.47 3.05 -11.37
C VAL A 133 4.14 1.67 -11.26
N HIS A 134 5.27 1.63 -10.55
CA HIS A 134 6.10 0.45 -10.36
C HIS A 134 6.63 0.34 -8.93
N ARG A 135 6.73 -0.87 -8.37
CA ARG A 135 7.33 -1.14 -7.06
C ARG A 135 8.67 -1.82 -7.24
N ASP A 136 9.72 -1.08 -6.88
CA ASP A 136 11.08 -1.55 -6.89
C ASP A 136 11.42 -2.15 -5.52
N LEU A 137 11.22 -3.47 -5.39
CA LEU A 137 11.42 -4.20 -4.13
C LEU A 137 12.92 -4.22 -3.75
N LYS A 138 13.26 -3.72 -2.56
CA LYS A 138 14.65 -3.58 -2.10
C LYS A 138 15.07 -4.65 -1.10
N SER A 139 14.17 -5.04 -0.22
CA SER A 139 14.42 -6.01 0.85
C SER A 139 13.11 -6.70 1.21
N ILE A 140 13.13 -8.01 1.38
CA ILE A 140 11.95 -8.81 1.73
C ILE A 140 12.33 -9.74 2.87
N THR A 141 11.58 -9.68 3.97
CA THR A 141 11.68 -10.61 5.10
C THR A 141 10.36 -11.35 5.24
N VAL A 142 10.41 -12.68 5.27
CA VAL A 142 9.22 -13.51 5.51
C VAL A 142 9.35 -14.20 6.85
N ASN A 143 8.32 -14.17 7.68
CA ASN A 143 8.30 -14.81 8.99
C ASN A 143 6.91 -15.40 9.25
N GLY A 144 6.72 -16.68 8.92
CA GLY A 144 5.42 -17.34 9.02
C GLY A 144 4.33 -16.65 8.19
N ASP A 145 3.39 -16.00 8.87
CA ASP A 145 2.25 -15.28 8.28
C ASP A 145 2.50 -13.77 8.06
N GLU A 146 3.72 -13.31 8.29
CA GLU A 146 4.10 -11.92 8.11
C GLU A 146 5.14 -11.77 7.00
N VAL A 147 4.91 -10.84 6.07
CA VAL A 147 5.88 -10.43 5.05
C VAL A 147 6.15 -8.94 5.21
N SER A 148 7.39 -8.58 5.48
CA SER A 148 7.84 -7.19 5.62
C SER A 148 8.74 -6.82 4.45
N LEU A 149 8.52 -5.64 3.87
CA LEU A 149 9.28 -5.17 2.71
C LEU A 149 9.77 -3.73 2.90
N GLU A 150 10.97 -3.49 2.40
CA GLU A 150 11.41 -2.16 1.98
C GLU A 150 11.33 -2.12 0.45
N LEU A 151 10.77 -1.05 -0.10
CA LEU A 151 10.66 -0.84 -1.54
C LEU A 151 10.70 0.65 -1.88
N ALA A 152 10.73 0.95 -3.18
CA ALA A 152 10.40 2.28 -3.67
C ALA A 152 9.18 2.24 -4.59
N ILE A 153 8.26 3.19 -4.43
CA ILE A 153 7.19 3.44 -5.40
C ILE A 153 7.74 4.40 -6.44
N GLN A 154 7.75 3.97 -7.70
CA GLN A 154 8.21 4.72 -8.85
C GLN A 154 7.04 5.05 -9.76
N GLY A 155 7.15 6.16 -10.50
CA GLY A 155 6.17 6.55 -11.50
C GLY A 155 6.44 7.93 -12.08
N THR A 156 5.65 8.32 -13.07
CA THR A 156 5.68 9.63 -13.74
C THR A 156 4.37 10.34 -13.49
N PHE A 157 4.42 11.57 -12.95
CA PHE A 157 3.24 12.36 -12.59
C PHE A 157 2.56 12.90 -13.84
N GLU A 158 1.66 12.09 -14.41
CA GLU A 158 0.95 12.35 -15.67
C GLU A 158 -0.55 12.59 -15.48
N GLY A 159 -1.11 12.17 -14.34
CA GLY A 159 -2.49 12.43 -13.97
C GLY A 159 -2.70 13.66 -13.08
N PRO A 160 -3.91 14.22 -13.03
CA PRO A 160 -4.25 15.25 -12.07
C PRO A 160 -4.33 14.68 -10.64
N LEU A 161 -3.85 15.42 -9.65
CA LEU A 161 -4.02 15.10 -8.24
C LEU A 161 -5.02 16.07 -7.58
N PRO A 162 -6.23 15.62 -7.20
CA PRO A 162 -7.15 16.43 -6.41
C PRO A 162 -6.60 16.73 -5.02
N THR A 163 -6.67 17.99 -4.59
CA THR A 163 -6.27 18.42 -3.24
C THR A 163 -7.35 19.31 -2.61
N PRO A 164 -7.36 19.52 -1.29
CA PRO A 164 -8.27 20.47 -0.64
C PRO A 164 -8.16 21.91 -1.17
N ALA A 165 -7.00 22.30 -1.73
CA ALA A 165 -6.75 23.62 -2.30
C ALA A 165 -7.08 23.70 -3.81
N GLY A 166 -7.56 22.61 -4.41
CA GLY A 166 -7.81 22.48 -5.85
C GLY A 166 -6.99 21.37 -6.50
N THR A 167 -7.06 21.25 -7.82
CA THR A 167 -6.37 20.19 -8.56
C THR A 167 -4.93 20.58 -8.89
N LEU A 168 -3.96 19.80 -8.42
CA LEU A 168 -2.58 19.88 -8.86
C LEU A 168 -2.47 19.25 -10.26
N LYS A 169 -1.97 20.03 -11.22
CA LYS A 169 -1.77 19.58 -12.60
C LYS A 169 -0.51 18.71 -12.70
N PRO A 170 -0.52 17.66 -13.55
CA PRO A 170 0.67 16.88 -13.83
C PRO A 170 1.76 17.76 -14.46
N ASN A 171 3.01 17.49 -14.10
CA ASN A 171 4.18 18.18 -14.64
C ASN A 171 5.22 17.22 -15.24
N GLY A 172 4.91 15.92 -15.34
CA GLY A 172 5.81 14.90 -15.86
C GLY A 172 6.98 14.57 -14.93
N ALA A 173 6.96 15.02 -13.68
CA ALA A 173 7.99 14.68 -12.70
C ALA A 173 8.02 13.16 -12.46
N LYS A 174 9.22 12.59 -12.41
CA LYS A 174 9.42 11.21 -11.99
C LYS A 174 9.55 11.16 -10.48
N VAL A 175 8.85 10.22 -9.86
CA VAL A 175 8.95 9.93 -8.44
C VAL A 175 9.68 8.61 -8.21
N ASN A 176 10.42 8.53 -7.11
CA ASN A 176 11.05 7.32 -6.59
C ASN A 176 11.03 7.42 -5.06
N VAL A 177 9.98 6.87 -4.46
CA VAL A 177 9.55 7.22 -3.10
C VAL A 177 9.82 6.06 -2.15
N PRO A 178 10.63 6.24 -1.08
CA PRO A 178 10.87 5.19 -0.11
C PRO A 178 9.57 4.77 0.57
N THR A 179 9.34 3.46 0.66
CA THR A 179 8.12 2.87 1.22
C THR A 179 8.47 1.62 2.02
N ALA A 180 7.79 1.43 3.14
CA ALA A 180 7.85 0.20 3.92
C ALA A 180 6.46 -0.42 4.07
N ASP A 181 6.37 -1.71 3.80
CA ASP A 181 5.11 -2.45 3.75
C ASP A 181 5.15 -3.64 4.71
N PHE A 182 4.06 -3.84 5.44
CA PHE A 182 3.86 -4.97 6.34
C PHE A 182 2.57 -5.69 5.98
N TRP A 183 2.72 -6.93 5.51
CA TRP A 183 1.62 -7.79 5.11
C TRP A 183 1.42 -8.88 6.16
N TYR A 184 0.17 -9.04 6.57
CA TYR A 184 -0.26 -10.05 7.54
C TYR A 184 -1.27 -10.95 6.84
N LEU A 185 -0.93 -12.23 6.74
CA LEU A 185 -1.71 -13.22 6.03
C LEU A 185 -2.49 -14.11 7.00
N GLN A 186 -3.54 -14.71 6.48
CA GLN A 186 -4.35 -15.72 7.14
C GLN A 186 -4.93 -16.62 6.07
N ASP A 187 -4.70 -17.93 6.19
CA ASP A 187 -5.28 -18.95 5.32
C ASP A 187 -5.06 -18.67 3.82
N GLY A 188 -3.83 -18.25 3.46
CA GLY A 188 -3.44 -17.95 2.08
C GLY A 188 -4.03 -16.65 1.50
N LYS A 189 -4.56 -15.76 2.34
CA LYS A 189 -5.10 -14.46 1.95
C LYS A 189 -4.58 -13.32 2.82
N ILE A 190 -4.63 -12.09 2.32
CA ILE A 190 -4.22 -10.91 3.05
C ILE A 190 -5.30 -10.52 4.07
N LYS A 191 -4.95 -10.58 5.35
CA LYS A 191 -5.79 -10.12 6.46
C LYS A 191 -5.59 -8.64 6.72
N LYS A 192 -4.35 -8.17 6.67
CA LYS A 192 -3.99 -6.76 6.89
C LYS A 192 -2.77 -6.42 6.04
N PHE A 193 -2.79 -5.23 5.46
CA PHE A 193 -1.66 -4.61 4.79
C PHE A 193 -1.48 -3.22 5.40
N ASP A 194 -0.34 -2.96 6.04
CA ASP A 194 0.03 -1.64 6.56
C ASP A 194 1.14 -1.07 5.67
N CYS A 195 0.90 0.08 5.04
CA CYS A 195 1.83 0.76 4.14
C CYS A 195 2.30 2.09 4.74
N TYR A 196 3.61 2.33 4.69
CA TYR A 196 4.25 3.55 5.14
C TYR A 196 4.93 4.24 3.96
N VAL A 197 4.18 5.05 3.22
CA VAL A 197 4.68 5.79 2.04
C VAL A 197 5.36 7.09 2.47
N GLY A 198 6.53 7.38 1.90
CA GLY A 198 7.22 8.66 2.05
C GLY A 198 6.55 9.83 1.32
N TYR A 199 5.29 10.19 1.65
CA TYR A 199 4.53 11.22 0.94
C TYR A 199 5.20 12.58 0.87
N SER A 200 5.93 13.00 1.90
CA SER A 200 6.68 14.27 1.86
C SER A 200 7.73 14.29 0.75
N ASP A 201 8.40 13.17 0.51
CA ASP A 201 9.38 13.03 -0.56
C ASP A 201 8.69 12.94 -1.93
N MET A 202 7.59 12.16 -2.01
CA MET A 202 6.74 12.10 -3.21
C MET A 202 6.30 13.50 -3.66
N TYR A 203 5.71 14.28 -2.75
CA TYR A 203 5.21 15.62 -3.04
C TYR A 203 6.35 16.58 -3.39
N ALA A 204 7.49 16.53 -2.69
CA ALA A 204 8.65 17.34 -3.02
C ALA A 204 9.17 17.06 -4.44
N GLN A 205 9.25 15.78 -4.83
CA GLN A 205 9.63 15.36 -6.19
C GLN A 205 8.60 15.81 -7.25
N MET A 206 7.31 15.90 -6.89
CA MET A 206 6.25 16.48 -7.72
C MET A 206 6.26 18.03 -7.75
N GLY A 207 7.15 18.69 -6.99
CA GLY A 207 7.26 20.15 -6.92
C GLY A 207 6.40 20.81 -5.83
N VAL A 208 5.83 20.04 -4.92
CA VAL A 208 5.03 20.51 -3.78
C VAL A 208 5.89 20.46 -2.51
N ASN A 209 6.26 21.63 -1.98
CA ASN A 209 7.12 21.76 -0.81
C ASN A 209 6.36 22.28 0.40
N LEU A 210 6.85 21.94 1.60
CA LEU A 210 6.37 22.53 2.84
C LEU A 210 6.72 24.02 2.91
N ASP A 211 5.73 24.87 3.19
CA ASP A 211 5.92 26.32 3.34
C ASP A 211 6.29 26.68 4.78
N TRP A 212 7.56 26.48 5.13
CA TRP A 212 8.08 26.84 6.45
C TRP A 212 8.04 28.34 6.71
N ALA A 213 8.24 29.17 5.68
CA ALA A 213 8.22 30.62 5.83
C ALA A 213 6.82 31.12 6.20
N GLY A 214 5.79 30.65 5.50
CA GLY A 214 4.39 30.92 5.83
C GLY A 214 3.96 30.34 7.18
N ALA A 215 4.55 29.23 7.61
CA ALA A 215 4.30 28.68 8.94
C ALA A 215 4.88 29.57 10.06
N VAL A 216 6.14 30.01 9.92
CA VAL A 216 6.80 30.92 10.88
C VAL A 216 6.08 32.26 10.96
N ALA A 217 5.66 32.82 9.83
CA ALA A 217 4.97 34.11 9.79
C ALA A 217 3.60 34.14 10.51
N LYS A 218 3.03 32.97 10.85
CA LYS A 218 1.76 32.83 11.57
C LYS A 218 1.92 32.64 13.09
N GLY A 219 3.12 32.35 13.56
CA GLY A 219 3.44 32.16 14.99
C GLY A 219 3.86 33.47 15.66
#